data_AF-A0A6A4QYG3-F1
#
_entry.id   AF-A0A6A4QYG3-F1
#
_cell.length_a   1.000
_cell.length_b   1.000
_cell.length_c   1.000
_cell.angle_alpha   90.00
_cell.angle_beta   90.00
_cell.angle_gamma   90.00
#
_symmetry.space_group_name_H-M   'P 1'
#
loop_
_entity.id
_entity.type
_entity.pdbx_description
1 polymer ?
#
loop_
_entity_poly.entity_id
_entity_poly.type
_entity_poly.pdbx_seq_one_letter_code
_entity_poly.pdbx_strand_id
1 'polypeptide(L)'
;MATFHLAPFPSFTTLPSQKPFPSFHLRSSRSMKTVCSSSSYKVVVEHEGKCTELQVEADESILSKALDSGLSVPHDCSLGVSMTCPARNFKSKRN
;
A
#
# COMPACT_ATOMS: atom_id res chain seq x y z
N MET A 1 33.47 21.11 12.75
CA MET A 1 32.28 21.97 12.77
C MET A 1 32.06 22.47 11.36
N ALA A 2 31.05 21.97 10.66
CA ALA A 2 30.78 22.33 9.27
C ALA A 2 29.45 23.09 9.22
N THR A 3 29.52 24.38 8.89
CA THR A 3 28.37 25.25 8.72
C THR A 3 27.94 25.15 7.27
N PHE A 4 26.66 24.85 7.02
CA PHE A 4 26.11 24.81 5.67
C PHE A 4 25.43 26.14 5.37
N HIS A 5 25.95 26.85 4.37
CA HIS A 5 25.40 28.11 3.89
C HIS A 5 24.32 27.79 2.84
N LEU A 6 23.07 28.13 3.11
CA LEU A 6 22.01 28.09 2.10
C LEU A 6 22.15 29.32 1.20
N ALA A 7 22.49 29.09 -0.07
CA ALA A 7 22.50 30.13 -1.10
C ALA A 7 21.07 30.60 -1.43
N PRO A 8 20.88 31.86 -1.88
CA PRO A 8 19.57 32.48 -2.02
C PRO A 8 18.79 31.88 -3.20
N PHE A 9 17.51 31.66 -2.97
CA PHE A 9 16.49 31.26 -3.94
C PHE A 9 16.62 32.02 -5.27
N PRO A 10 16.69 31.33 -6.43
CA PRO A 10 16.46 31.99 -7.69
C PRO A 10 14.96 32.26 -7.84
N SER A 11 14.60 33.53 -7.77
CA SER A 11 13.29 34.05 -8.16
C SER A 11 13.01 33.68 -9.62
N PHE A 12 12.08 32.74 -9.84
CA PHE A 12 11.56 32.45 -11.17
C PHE A 12 10.40 33.39 -11.48
N THR A 13 10.73 34.47 -12.18
CA THR A 13 9.75 35.33 -12.87
C THR A 13 9.49 34.76 -14.27
N THR A 14 8.25 34.94 -14.73
CA THR A 14 7.82 35.12 -16.14
C THR A 14 6.94 33.99 -16.74
N LEU A 15 5.68 34.38 -16.90
CA LEU A 15 4.57 33.74 -17.62
C LEU A 15 4.86 33.63 -19.13
N PRO A 16 4.32 32.62 -19.82
CA PRO A 16 3.63 32.97 -21.06
C PRO A 16 2.28 32.26 -21.27
N SER A 17 1.29 33.10 -21.58
CA SER A 17 0.25 32.94 -22.61
C SER A 17 -0.53 31.62 -22.64
N GLN A 18 -1.67 31.64 -21.97
CA GLN A 18 -2.74 30.64 -22.08
C GLN A 18 -3.30 30.62 -23.51
N LYS A 19 -3.20 29.47 -24.18
CA LYS A 19 -3.97 29.16 -25.38
C LYS A 19 -5.29 28.52 -24.94
N PRO A 20 -6.45 28.87 -25.52
CA PRO A 20 -7.71 28.22 -25.18
C PRO A 20 -7.67 26.76 -25.66
N PHE A 21 -7.66 25.83 -24.72
CA PHE A 21 -7.76 24.40 -24.99
C PHE A 21 -9.16 24.09 -25.56
N PRO A 22 -9.29 23.19 -26.56
CA PRO A 22 -10.59 22.75 -27.01
C PRO A 22 -11.29 21.97 -25.88
N SER A 23 -12.52 22.37 -25.57
CA SER A 23 -13.37 21.70 -24.60
C SER A 23 -13.75 20.32 -25.12
N PHE A 24 -13.02 19.29 -24.67
CA PHE A 24 -13.46 17.91 -24.82
C PHE A 24 -14.61 17.68 -23.84
N HIS A 25 -15.84 17.70 -24.35
CA HIS A 25 -16.98 17.17 -23.63
C HIS A 25 -16.81 15.66 -23.46
N LEU A 26 -16.15 15.26 -22.37
CA LEU A 26 -16.19 13.89 -21.88
C LEU A 26 -17.63 13.63 -21.46
N ARG A 27 -18.33 12.85 -22.29
CA ARG A 27 -19.68 12.34 -22.06
C ARG A 27 -19.63 11.41 -20.84
N SER A 28 -19.66 12.00 -19.66
CA SER A 28 -19.69 11.31 -18.38
C SER A 28 -21.10 10.84 -18.11
N SER A 29 -21.37 9.58 -18.41
CA SER A 29 -22.24 8.73 -17.59
C SER A 29 -22.20 7.32 -18.16
N ARG A 30 -21.12 6.60 -17.86
CA ARG A 30 -21.25 5.16 -17.61
C ARG A 30 -21.25 5.04 -16.11
N SER A 31 -22.42 4.79 -15.55
CA SER A 31 -22.59 4.35 -14.18
C SER A 31 -21.72 3.12 -13.97
N MET A 32 -20.49 3.34 -13.48
CA MET A 32 -19.59 2.29 -13.07
C MET A 32 -20.25 1.63 -11.87
N LYS A 33 -20.89 0.49 -12.11
CA LYS A 33 -21.28 -0.42 -11.04
C LYS A 33 -19.96 -0.87 -10.41
N THR A 34 -19.56 -0.23 -9.33
CA THR A 34 -18.47 -0.70 -8.48
C THR A 34 -18.90 -2.04 -7.93
N VAL A 35 -18.41 -3.11 -8.55
CA VAL A 35 -18.57 -4.47 -8.03
C VAL A 35 -17.64 -4.53 -6.82
N CYS A 36 -18.20 -4.46 -5.61
CA CYS A 36 -17.47 -4.73 -4.37
C CYS A 36 -17.24 -6.25 -4.32
N SER A 37 -16.16 -6.71 -4.93
CA SER A 37 -15.72 -8.10 -4.82
C SER A 37 -15.03 -8.28 -3.48
N SER A 38 -15.76 -8.72 -2.44
CA SER A 38 -15.15 -9.16 -1.18
C SER A 38 -14.40 -10.47 -1.43
N SER A 39 -13.13 -10.36 -1.80
CA SER A 39 -12.25 -11.51 -1.97
C SER A 39 -11.58 -11.78 -0.63
N SER A 40 -11.65 -13.01 -0.14
CA SER A 40 -10.91 -13.46 1.03
C SER A 40 -9.94 -14.57 0.64
N TYR A 41 -8.76 -14.56 1.27
CA TYR A 41 -7.68 -15.50 1.00
C TYR A 41 -7.40 -16.33 2.24
N LYS A 42 -7.27 -17.65 2.05
CA LYS A 42 -6.77 -18.55 3.08
C LYS A 42 -5.24 -18.54 3.04
N VAL A 43 -4.62 -18.08 4.12
CA VAL A 43 -3.16 -18.01 4.28
C VAL A 43 -2.75 -18.99 5.37
N VAL A 44 -1.66 -19.71 5.16
CA VAL A 44 -1.05 -20.57 6.19
C VAL A 44 0.27 -19.92 6.61
N VAL A 45 0.38 -19.58 7.89
CA VAL A 45 1.56 -18.96 8.48
C VAL A 45 2.27 -20.00 9.34
N GLU A 46 3.53 -20.27 9.02
CA GLU A 46 4.41 -21.08 9.85
C GLU A 46 5.25 -20.17 10.75
N HIS A 47 5.10 -20.30 12.06
CA HIS A 47 5.85 -19.55 13.05
C HIS A 47 6.18 -20.44 14.26
N GLU A 48 7.43 -20.43 14.73
CA GLU A 48 7.90 -21.27 15.85
C GLU A 48 7.59 -22.77 15.68
N GLY A 49 7.61 -23.27 14.45
CA GLY A 49 7.29 -24.66 14.12
C GLY A 49 5.79 -25.01 14.20
N LYS A 50 4.91 -24.02 14.38
CA LYS A 50 3.46 -24.17 14.32
C LYS A 50 2.91 -23.55 13.04
N CYS A 51 2.03 -24.28 12.36
CA CYS A 51 1.28 -23.78 11.22
C CYS A 51 -0.10 -23.31 11.68
N THR A 52 -0.43 -22.05 11.39
CA THR A 52 -1.73 -21.46 11.71
C THR A 52 -2.40 -21.00 10.43
N GLU A 53 -3.67 -21.36 10.26
CA GLU A 53 -4.48 -20.94 9.12
C GLU A 53 -5.21 -19.63 9.45
N LEU A 54 -5.14 -18.66 8.56
CA LEU A 54 -5.76 -17.35 8.68
C LEU A 54 -6.64 -17.08 7.46
N GLN A 55 -7.85 -16.60 7.70
CA GLN A 55 -8.71 -16.04 6.65
C GLN A 55 -8.44 -14.52 6.60
N VAL A 56 -7.89 -14.03 5.50
CA VAL A 56 -7.50 -12.63 5.33
C VAL A 56 -8.33 -12.00 4.23
N GLU A 57 -9.00 -10.89 4.50
CA GLU A 57 -9.72 -10.13 3.48
C GLU A 57 -8.74 -9.46 2.51
N ALA A 58 -9.13 -9.26 1.26
CA ALA A 58 -8.26 -8.68 0.23
C ALA A 58 -7.80 -7.25 0.54
N ASP A 59 -8.60 -6.51 1.31
CA ASP A 59 -8.29 -5.14 1.72
C ASP A 59 -7.49 -5.08 3.03
N GLU A 60 -7.19 -6.22 3.64
CA GLU A 60 -6.49 -6.31 4.92
C GLU A 60 -5.10 -6.95 4.78
N SER A 61 -4.16 -6.50 5.62
CA SER A 61 -2.83 -7.09 5.66
C SER A 61 -2.82 -8.40 6.45
N ILE A 62 -2.06 -9.38 5.96
CA ILE A 62 -1.86 -10.69 6.64
C ILE A 62 -1.34 -10.48 8.07
N LEU A 63 -0.47 -9.50 8.25
CA LEU A 63 0.11 -9.12 9.54
C LEU A 63 -0.97 -8.63 10.52
N SER A 64 -1.88 -7.76 10.08
CA SER A 64 -3.00 -7.29 10.89
C SER A 64 -3.85 -8.46 11.38
N LYS A 65 -4.21 -9.38 10.47
CA LYS A 65 -4.97 -10.58 10.81
C LYS A 65 -4.24 -11.54 11.73
N ALA A 66 -2.93 -11.67 11.57
CA ALA A 66 -2.10 -12.50 12.44
C ALA A 66 -2.13 -11.95 13.88
N LEU A 67 -1.96 -10.63 14.05
CA LEU A 67 -2.00 -9.98 15.36
C LEU A 67 -3.40 -10.07 16.00
N ASP A 68 -4.47 -9.85 15.23
CA ASP A 68 -5.87 -10.01 15.67
C ASP A 68 -6.18 -11.45 16.12
N SER A 69 -5.58 -12.44 15.45
CA SER A 69 -5.69 -13.86 15.81
C SER A 69 -4.78 -14.26 17.00
N GLY A 70 -4.01 -13.33 17.56
CA GLY A 70 -3.10 -13.57 18.67
C GLY A 70 -1.80 -14.29 18.30
N LEU A 71 -1.41 -14.31 17.02
CA LEU A 71 -0.10 -14.84 16.62
C LEU A 71 1.01 -13.87 17.03
N SER A 72 1.94 -14.37 17.86
CA SER A 72 3.12 -13.64 18.28
C SER A 72 4.18 -13.62 17.17
N VAL A 73 3.97 -12.84 16.12
CA VAL A 73 4.94 -12.62 15.05
C VAL A 73 5.83 -11.40 15.35
N PRO A 74 7.13 -11.43 15.01
CA PRO A 74 8.00 -10.28 15.19
C PRO A 74 7.54 -9.10 14.33
N HIS A 75 7.19 -8.00 14.98
CA HIS A 75 6.66 -6.80 14.35
C HIS A 75 7.09 -5.52 15.07
N ASP A 76 7.64 -4.57 14.30
CA ASP A 76 8.07 -3.25 14.81
C ASP A 76 7.17 -2.11 14.34
N CYS A 77 6.68 -2.13 13.10
CA CYS A 77 5.85 -1.03 12.57
C CYS A 77 4.85 -1.46 11.49
N SER A 78 3.69 -0.80 11.48
CA SER A 78 2.62 -1.03 10.50
C SER A 78 2.80 -0.20 9.21
N LEU A 79 3.84 0.64 9.14
CA LEU A 79 4.09 1.55 8.01
C LEU A 79 5.03 0.94 6.95
N GLY A 80 5.53 -0.27 7.16
CA GLY A 80 6.42 -0.95 6.21
C GLY A 80 7.84 -0.37 6.13
N VAL A 81 8.28 0.37 7.15
CA VAL A 81 9.63 0.99 7.20
C VAL A 81 10.65 0.05 7.84
N SER A 82 10.21 -0.79 8.79
CA SER A 82 11.07 -1.73 9.50
C SER A 82 11.39 -2.98 8.67
N MET A 83 12.61 -3.49 8.80
CA MET A 83 13.01 -4.79 8.26
C MET A 83 12.79 -5.97 9.22
N THR A 84 11.89 -5.82 10.20
CA THR A 84 11.61 -6.83 11.23
C THR A 84 10.58 -7.88 10.79
N CYS A 85 9.68 -7.52 9.86
CA CYS A 85 8.64 -8.40 9.33
C CYS A 85 8.92 -9.17 8.00
N PRO A 86 10.15 -9.31 7.46
CA PRO A 86 10.37 -10.14 6.28
C PRO A 86 9.86 -11.57 6.51
N ALA A 87 8.98 -12.02 5.63
CA ALA A 87 8.48 -13.39 5.62
C ALA A 87 8.86 -14.07 4.31
N ARG A 88 9.15 -15.37 4.39
CA ARG A 88 9.40 -16.19 3.20
C ARG A 88 8.08 -16.74 2.69
N ASN A 89 7.75 -16.45 1.44
CA ASN A 89 6.61 -17.06 0.77
C ASN A 89 6.98 -18.49 0.35
N PHE A 90 6.31 -19.50 0.92
CA PHE A 90 6.56 -20.91 0.58
C PHE A 90 5.76 -21.37 -0.64
N LYS A 91 4.47 -21.06 -0.72
CA LYS A 91 3.59 -21.42 -1.84
C LYS A 91 2.46 -20.40 -1.99
N SER A 92 2.29 -19.84 -3.18
CA SER A 92 1.15 -18.99 -3.55
C SER A 92 0.31 -19.72 -4.58
N LYS A 93 -0.93 -20.09 -4.23
CA LYS A 93 -1.89 -20.69 -5.17
C LYS A 93 -3.05 -19.74 -5.35
N ARG A 94 -3.12 -19.07 -6.51
CA ARG A 94 -4.35 -18.36 -6.92
C ARG A 94 -5.29 -19.42 -7.50
N ASN A 95 -6.51 -19.46 -6.99
CA ASN A 95 -7.59 -20.22 -7.60
C ASN A 95 -8.18 -19.44 -8.78
#